data_AF-A0A258TVQ2-F1
#
_entry.id   AF-A0A258TVQ2-F1
#
_cell.length_a   1.000
_cell.length_b   1.000
_cell.length_c   1.000
_cell.angle_alpha   90.00
_cell.angle_beta   90.00
_cell.angle_gamma   90.00
#
_symmetry.space_group_name_H-M   'P 1'
#
loop_
_entity.id
_entity.type
_entity.pdbx_description
1 polymer ?
#
loop_
_entity_poly.entity_id
_entity_poly.type
_entity_poly.pdbx_seq_one_letter_code
_entity_poly.pdbx_strand_id
1 'polypeptide(L)'
;MNNAMASARELVAILRGLAPTARGIGADSRLIGPDDIFLAYPGAAHDGRSHIASAIHAGAAAIAWEPEGFAWQEEWRSPHLPVANLKARAAALAAAWYGQPSESLWMTGITGTNGKTSVAQWLAASFTGLGRKTAAIGTLGNGFPGQLVTASHTTPDAVSLQALLAEYRDMGAAGVAMEVSSHGLDQGRVEGVAFDVAVFTNLSRDHLDYHGDMASYAAAKARLFQWPGLKAAVLNADDELGAALVEQLKTGPAQVLSYGLKSGDLRAEHCHADRLGLRLDIASPWGRGELVSPLLGEFNAYNLLAVLGALLVSDVPMAAALSALEQLRPVAGRMQRVETELGADPDVPTVIVDFAHTPDALDKVLTALKPLTTGRLICVFGCGGGRDTGKRPLMGAAVAAHADQAIVTSDNPRNEDPAQIVAGILAGMPPPSDETTSPPTRLPKDVSQVSGCPPAPLMEPPADRLGCPETSAKSPAVPLAGEGSGKSRCATCTVSVMLDRRAAIGAAILNAAPEDIVVLAGKGHEDYQEIHGVKHPFSDLAEARLALAARSANQTRNSHASA
;
A
#
# COMPACT_ATOMS: atom_id res chain seq x y z
N MET A 1 34.17 -29.19 6.08
CA MET A 1 34.68 -28.17 7.04
C MET A 1 33.53 -27.73 7.92
N ASN A 2 33.70 -27.71 9.25
CA ASN A 2 32.68 -27.18 10.15
C ASN A 2 32.68 -25.65 10.07
N ASN A 3 31.81 -25.07 9.26
CA ASN A 3 31.73 -23.62 9.01
C ASN A 3 30.65 -22.92 9.87
N ALA A 4 30.23 -23.56 10.96
CA ALA A 4 29.28 -23.01 11.92
C ALA A 4 29.77 -21.67 12.52
N MET A 5 31.09 -21.49 12.66
CA MET A 5 31.71 -20.29 13.22
C MET A 5 32.24 -19.29 12.18
N ALA A 6 32.11 -19.61 10.88
CA ALA A 6 32.62 -18.73 9.83
C ALA A 6 31.84 -17.40 9.78
N SER A 7 32.51 -16.29 9.58
CA SER A 7 31.88 -15.00 9.28
C SER A 7 31.25 -15.00 7.89
N ALA A 8 30.32 -14.07 7.65
CA ALA A 8 29.74 -13.87 6.31
C ALA A 8 30.82 -13.57 5.26
N ARG A 9 31.86 -12.80 5.61
CA ARG A 9 32.99 -12.48 4.71
C ARG A 9 33.80 -13.72 4.34
N GLU A 10 34.07 -14.61 5.29
CA GLU A 10 34.78 -15.87 5.02
C GLU A 10 33.96 -16.79 4.11
N LEU A 11 32.64 -16.90 4.35
CA LEU A 11 31.75 -17.65 3.46
C LEU A 11 31.73 -17.07 2.04
N VAL A 12 31.63 -15.75 1.90
CA VAL A 12 31.71 -15.08 0.59
C VAL A 12 33.03 -15.37 -0.10
N ALA A 13 34.16 -15.34 0.62
CA ALA A 13 35.46 -15.66 0.05
C ALA A 13 35.53 -17.11 -0.48
N ILE A 14 34.96 -18.07 0.26
CA ILE A 14 34.85 -19.46 -0.19
C ILE A 14 33.96 -19.56 -1.43
N LEU A 15 32.79 -18.92 -1.41
CA LEU A 15 31.84 -18.93 -2.53
C LEU A 15 32.43 -18.30 -3.80
N ARG A 16 33.17 -17.18 -3.68
CA ARG A 16 33.89 -16.58 -4.81
C ARG A 16 35.03 -17.48 -5.33
N GLY A 17 35.63 -18.30 -4.47
CA GLY A 17 36.59 -19.33 -4.89
C GLY A 17 35.94 -20.47 -5.67
N LEU A 18 34.73 -20.88 -5.27
CA LEU A 18 33.95 -21.93 -5.93
C LEU A 18 33.34 -21.48 -7.27
N ALA A 19 32.89 -20.22 -7.34
CA ALA A 19 32.25 -19.63 -8.51
C ALA A 19 32.82 -18.23 -8.81
N PRO A 20 34.02 -18.13 -9.40
CA PRO A 20 34.70 -16.85 -9.63
C PRO A 20 33.97 -15.90 -10.61
N THR A 21 33.13 -16.45 -11.49
CA THR A 21 32.36 -15.68 -12.47
C THR A 21 30.99 -15.25 -11.95
N ALA A 22 30.56 -15.75 -10.79
CA ALA A 22 29.27 -15.41 -10.23
C ALA A 22 29.20 -13.92 -9.88
N ARG A 23 28.06 -13.32 -10.23
CA ARG A 23 27.75 -11.90 -10.02
C ARG A 23 26.67 -11.72 -8.96
N GLY A 24 25.71 -12.65 -8.90
CA GLY A 24 24.57 -12.57 -8.00
C GLY A 24 24.51 -13.69 -6.97
N ILE A 25 23.67 -13.47 -5.97
CA ILE A 25 23.23 -14.46 -4.99
C ILE A 25 21.73 -14.28 -4.77
N GLY A 26 20.99 -15.39 -4.73
CA GLY A 26 19.53 -15.39 -4.65
C GLY A 26 18.98 -16.58 -3.87
N ALA A 27 17.78 -16.43 -3.30
CA ALA A 27 17.08 -17.50 -2.57
C ALA A 27 15.82 -18.02 -3.30
N ASP A 28 15.48 -17.45 -4.46
CA ASP A 28 14.38 -17.91 -5.30
C ASP A 28 14.93 -18.63 -6.54
N SER A 29 14.81 -19.96 -6.56
CA SER A 29 15.30 -20.80 -7.66
C SER A 29 14.77 -20.41 -9.04
N ARG A 30 13.62 -19.71 -9.13
CA ARG A 30 13.03 -19.25 -10.40
C ARG A 30 13.79 -18.07 -11.01
N LEU A 31 14.58 -17.37 -10.20
CA LEU A 31 15.37 -16.20 -10.60
C LEU A 31 16.87 -16.50 -10.75
N ILE A 32 17.29 -17.73 -10.44
CA ILE A 32 18.69 -18.16 -10.52
C ILE A 32 19.07 -18.48 -11.97
N GLY A 33 20.18 -17.91 -12.43
CA GLY A 33 20.79 -18.24 -13.71
C GLY A 33 22.27 -18.63 -13.61
N PRO A 34 22.98 -18.68 -14.76
CA PRO A 34 24.37 -19.10 -14.86
C PRO A 34 25.39 -18.28 -14.07
N ASP A 35 25.05 -17.04 -13.72
CA ASP A 35 25.91 -16.10 -13.01
C ASP A 35 25.54 -15.99 -11.51
N ASP A 36 24.66 -16.85 -11.00
CA ASP A 36 24.11 -16.72 -9.65
C ASP A 36 24.50 -17.86 -8.72
N ILE A 37 24.64 -17.53 -7.44
CA ILE A 37 24.70 -18.50 -6.35
C ILE A 37 23.30 -18.69 -5.78
N PHE A 38 22.84 -19.93 -5.70
CA PHE A 38 21.57 -20.25 -5.06
C PHE A 38 21.74 -20.53 -3.57
N LEU A 39 20.94 -19.86 -2.74
CA LEU A 39 20.82 -20.10 -1.30
C LEU A 39 19.63 -21.01 -1.02
N ALA A 40 19.91 -22.26 -0.68
CA ALA A 40 18.93 -23.31 -0.47
C ALA A 40 18.73 -23.60 1.02
N TYR A 41 17.64 -23.08 1.61
CA TYR A 41 17.31 -23.32 3.02
C TYR A 41 15.79 -23.48 3.23
N PRO A 42 15.35 -24.09 4.34
CA PRO A 42 13.94 -24.19 4.69
C PRO A 42 13.27 -22.82 4.91
N GLY A 43 12.24 -22.53 4.12
CA GLY A 43 11.35 -21.38 4.30
C GLY A 43 10.21 -21.67 5.29
N ALA A 44 9.27 -20.72 5.42
CA ALA A 44 8.09 -20.91 6.28
C ALA A 44 7.02 -21.82 5.64
N ALA A 45 6.90 -21.78 4.31
CA ALA A 45 5.89 -22.54 3.56
C ALA A 45 6.48 -23.67 2.68
N HIS A 46 7.74 -23.50 2.22
CA HIS A 46 8.40 -24.44 1.32
C HIS A 46 9.86 -24.60 1.72
N ASP A 47 10.42 -25.79 1.50
CA ASP A 47 11.83 -26.05 1.68
C ASP A 47 12.60 -25.71 0.39
N GLY A 48 13.44 -24.66 0.42
CA GLY A 48 14.23 -24.22 -0.73
C GLY A 48 15.21 -25.28 -1.24
N ARG A 49 15.58 -26.25 -0.39
CA ARG A 49 16.49 -27.35 -0.76
C ARG A 49 15.87 -28.32 -1.75
N SER A 50 14.54 -28.42 -1.79
CA SER A 50 13.80 -29.20 -2.79
C SER A 50 13.97 -28.66 -4.21
N HIS A 51 14.45 -27.42 -4.37
CA HIS A 51 14.65 -26.77 -5.66
C HIS A 51 16.12 -26.74 -6.13
N ILE A 52 17.05 -27.41 -5.42
CA ILE A 52 18.47 -27.47 -5.80
C ILE A 52 18.64 -28.04 -7.20
N ALA A 53 17.97 -29.14 -7.53
CA ALA A 53 18.04 -29.75 -8.86
C ALA A 53 17.60 -28.76 -9.97
N SER A 54 16.56 -27.96 -9.71
CA SER A 54 16.10 -26.93 -10.64
C SER A 54 17.12 -25.80 -10.81
N ALA A 55 17.75 -25.35 -9.73
CA ALA A 55 18.79 -24.32 -9.79
C ALA A 55 20.04 -24.81 -10.55
N ILE A 56 20.44 -26.07 -10.34
CA ILE A 56 21.53 -26.69 -11.11
C ILE A 56 21.15 -26.77 -12.59
N HIS A 57 19.91 -27.17 -12.91
CA HIS A 57 19.44 -27.22 -14.29
C HIS A 57 19.40 -25.83 -14.96
N ALA A 58 19.04 -24.79 -14.21
CA ALA A 58 19.09 -23.40 -14.66
C ALA A 58 20.53 -22.85 -14.79
N GLY A 59 21.52 -23.61 -14.34
CA GLY A 59 22.95 -23.33 -14.53
C GLY A 59 23.63 -22.63 -13.36
N ALA A 60 23.03 -22.60 -12.17
CA ALA A 60 23.60 -21.89 -11.01
C ALA A 60 25.10 -22.14 -10.84
N ALA A 61 25.86 -21.06 -10.66
CA ALA A 61 27.32 -21.13 -10.60
C ALA A 61 27.81 -21.89 -9.35
N ALA A 62 27.08 -21.78 -8.25
CA ALA A 62 27.26 -22.58 -7.04
C ALA A 62 25.98 -22.66 -6.21
N ILE A 63 25.93 -23.62 -5.29
CA ILE A 63 24.81 -23.80 -4.34
C ILE A 63 25.33 -23.69 -2.89
N ALA A 64 24.84 -22.73 -2.12
CA ALA A 64 24.99 -22.74 -0.66
C ALA A 64 23.72 -23.31 -0.03
N TRP A 65 23.85 -24.31 0.85
CA TRP A 65 22.69 -25.06 1.35
C TRP A 65 22.73 -25.35 2.85
N GLU A 66 21.57 -25.43 3.49
CA GLU A 66 21.42 -25.76 4.91
C GLU A 66 21.57 -27.27 5.18
N PRO A 67 22.61 -27.72 5.92
CA PRO A 67 22.86 -29.12 6.18
C PRO A 67 21.94 -29.80 7.21
N GLU A 68 21.23 -29.04 8.05
CA GLU A 68 20.39 -29.65 9.08
C GLU A 68 19.24 -30.48 8.48
N GLY A 69 19.23 -31.80 8.72
CA GLY A 69 18.19 -32.70 8.24
C GLY A 69 18.19 -32.89 6.71
N PHE A 70 19.29 -32.58 6.03
CA PHE A 70 19.42 -32.72 4.58
C PHE A 70 20.80 -33.26 4.20
N ALA A 71 20.83 -34.13 3.19
CA ALA A 71 22.07 -34.67 2.65
C ALA A 71 22.20 -34.29 1.17
N TRP A 72 23.38 -33.82 0.79
CA TRP A 72 23.71 -33.57 -0.62
C TRP A 72 23.61 -34.86 -1.44
N GLN A 73 23.03 -34.78 -2.63
CA GLN A 73 22.93 -35.93 -3.53
C GLN A 73 24.20 -36.07 -4.37
N GLU A 74 24.80 -37.25 -4.40
CA GLU A 74 26.08 -37.50 -5.10
C GLU A 74 25.99 -37.25 -6.62
N GLU A 75 24.79 -37.34 -7.20
CA GLU A 75 24.54 -37.05 -8.62
C GLU A 75 24.68 -35.56 -8.98
N TRP A 76 24.58 -34.65 -8.00
CA TRP A 76 24.74 -33.23 -8.22
C TRP A 76 26.22 -32.85 -8.33
N ARG A 77 26.66 -32.55 -9.56
CA ARG A 77 28.05 -32.19 -9.89
C ARG A 77 28.37 -30.69 -9.78
N SER A 78 27.45 -29.89 -9.27
CA SER A 78 27.61 -28.44 -9.12
C SER A 78 28.57 -28.07 -7.97
N PRO A 79 29.35 -26.99 -8.09
CA PRO A 79 30.03 -26.39 -6.94
C PRO A 79 29.03 -26.09 -5.82
N HIS A 80 29.39 -26.41 -4.59
CA HIS A 80 28.48 -26.24 -3.45
C HIS A 80 29.21 -26.01 -2.13
N LEU A 81 28.47 -25.44 -1.17
CA LEU A 81 28.94 -25.16 0.18
C LEU A 81 27.82 -25.44 1.19
N PRO A 82 27.94 -26.46 2.08
CA PRO A 82 27.02 -26.57 3.21
C PRO A 82 27.25 -25.38 4.14
N VAL A 83 26.21 -24.68 4.57
CA VAL A 83 26.28 -23.54 5.49
C VAL A 83 25.29 -23.76 6.62
N ALA A 84 25.79 -24.00 7.84
CA ALA A 84 24.92 -24.16 9.00
C ALA A 84 24.18 -22.86 9.34
N ASN A 85 22.90 -22.99 9.70
CA ASN A 85 21.98 -21.90 10.01
C ASN A 85 21.88 -20.87 8.87
N LEU A 86 21.79 -21.36 7.63
CA LEU A 86 21.87 -20.53 6.43
C LEU A 86 20.74 -19.48 6.38
N LYS A 87 19.52 -19.82 6.80
CA LYS A 87 18.38 -18.89 6.81
C LYS A 87 18.68 -17.63 7.64
N ALA A 88 19.19 -17.80 8.86
CA ALA A 88 19.53 -16.67 9.73
C ALA A 88 20.73 -15.86 9.24
N ARG A 89 21.58 -16.47 8.40
CA ARG A 89 22.80 -15.87 7.86
C ARG A 89 22.64 -15.31 6.46
N ALA A 90 21.51 -15.59 5.79
CA ALA A 90 21.28 -15.26 4.38
C ALA A 90 21.41 -13.76 4.11
N ALA A 91 20.84 -12.93 4.99
CA ALA A 91 20.90 -11.48 4.90
C ALA A 91 22.34 -10.94 4.99
N ALA A 92 23.08 -11.36 6.01
CA ALA A 92 24.48 -10.97 6.20
C ALA A 92 25.39 -11.49 5.08
N LEU A 93 25.12 -12.70 4.57
CA LEU A 93 25.84 -13.28 3.45
C LEU A 93 25.60 -12.49 2.16
N ALA A 94 24.35 -12.13 1.88
CA ALA A 94 23.98 -11.32 0.72
C ALA A 94 24.57 -9.90 0.81
N ALA A 95 24.47 -9.26 1.97
CA ALA A 95 25.08 -7.94 2.21
C ALA A 95 26.59 -7.98 1.97
N ALA A 96 27.28 -8.99 2.52
CA ALA A 96 28.72 -9.17 2.29
C ALA A 96 29.06 -9.50 0.83
N TRP A 97 28.23 -10.28 0.13
CA TRP A 97 28.42 -10.63 -1.28
C TRP A 97 28.44 -9.39 -2.18
N TYR A 98 27.47 -8.50 -1.95
CA TYR A 98 27.29 -7.25 -2.68
C TYR A 98 28.12 -6.07 -2.13
N GLY A 99 28.98 -6.30 -1.14
CA GLY A 99 29.89 -5.29 -0.59
C GLY A 99 29.20 -4.23 0.27
N GLN A 100 28.29 -4.65 1.15
CA GLN A 100 27.58 -3.80 2.11
C GLN A 100 26.88 -2.60 1.44
N PRO A 101 25.97 -2.83 0.46
CA PRO A 101 25.48 -1.75 -0.39
C PRO A 101 24.79 -0.61 0.39
N SER A 102 24.08 -0.93 1.47
CA SER A 102 23.42 0.06 2.33
C SER A 102 24.39 1.02 3.03
N GLU A 103 25.63 0.63 3.32
CA GLU A 103 26.62 1.52 3.96
C GLU A 103 27.07 2.67 3.04
N SER A 104 26.80 2.56 1.73
CA SER A 104 27.11 3.57 0.72
C SER A 104 25.91 4.40 0.26
N LEU A 105 24.73 4.15 0.83
CA LEU A 105 23.46 4.79 0.47
C LEU A 105 22.88 5.48 1.70
N TRP A 106 22.28 6.66 1.52
CA TRP A 106 21.46 7.25 2.58
C TRP A 106 20.14 6.48 2.71
N MET A 107 20.00 5.69 3.77
CA MET A 107 18.89 4.76 3.95
C MET A 107 17.82 5.34 4.87
N THR A 108 16.60 5.48 4.37
CA THR A 108 15.42 5.83 5.17
C THR A 108 14.43 4.67 5.23
N GLY A 109 14.16 4.15 6.43
CA GLY A 109 13.16 3.12 6.67
C GLY A 109 11.85 3.71 7.21
N ILE A 110 10.71 3.40 6.59
CA ILE A 110 9.40 3.95 6.97
C ILE A 110 8.49 2.83 7.46
N THR A 111 8.01 2.93 8.70
CA THR A 111 7.03 2.00 9.27
C THR A 111 5.80 2.69 9.83
N GLY A 112 4.76 1.90 10.03
CA GLY A 112 3.44 2.30 10.49
C GLY A 112 2.33 1.48 9.83
N THR A 113 1.08 1.66 10.27
CA THR A 113 -0.07 1.01 9.63
C THR A 113 -0.36 1.67 8.29
N ASN A 114 -0.57 2.98 8.27
CA ASN A 114 -0.89 3.75 7.05
C ASN A 114 0.20 4.76 6.69
N GLY A 115 0.24 5.23 5.44
CA GLY A 115 1.12 6.32 5.01
C GLY A 115 2.54 5.93 4.55
N LYS A 116 2.98 4.69 4.81
CA LYS A 116 4.33 4.19 4.41
C LYS A 116 4.64 4.45 2.93
N THR A 117 3.74 4.02 2.05
CA THR A 117 3.88 4.20 0.60
C THR A 117 3.99 5.68 0.22
N SER A 118 3.11 6.54 0.75
CA SER A 118 3.13 7.97 0.46
C SER A 118 4.45 8.61 0.89
N VAL A 119 4.88 8.37 2.12
CA VAL A 119 6.11 8.93 2.67
C VAL A 119 7.35 8.41 1.92
N ALA A 120 7.43 7.11 1.61
CA ALA A 120 8.56 6.53 0.88
C ALA A 120 8.70 7.14 -0.53
N GLN A 121 7.59 7.24 -1.27
CA GLN A 121 7.57 7.80 -2.62
C GLN A 121 7.87 9.29 -2.63
N TRP A 122 7.29 10.06 -1.70
CA TRP A 122 7.54 11.50 -1.61
C TRP A 122 8.95 11.82 -1.11
N LEU A 123 9.54 11.01 -0.23
CA LEU A 123 10.96 11.16 0.12
C LEU A 123 11.86 10.92 -1.09
N ALA A 124 11.64 9.83 -1.83
CA ALA A 124 12.42 9.55 -3.03
C ALA A 124 12.30 10.67 -4.08
N ALA A 125 11.07 11.16 -4.32
CA ALA A 125 10.81 12.29 -5.21
C ALA A 125 11.47 13.59 -4.72
N SER A 126 11.34 13.91 -3.43
CA SER A 126 11.89 15.15 -2.84
C SER A 126 13.41 15.15 -2.89
N PHE A 127 14.07 14.07 -2.43
CA PHE A 127 15.53 13.96 -2.52
C PHE A 127 16.02 14.05 -3.97
N THR A 128 15.34 13.37 -4.91
CA THR A 128 15.72 13.42 -6.33
C THR A 128 15.56 14.82 -6.91
N GLY A 129 14.47 15.52 -6.59
CA GLY A 129 14.25 16.93 -6.98
C GLY A 129 15.30 17.88 -6.39
N LEU A 130 15.89 17.53 -5.25
CA LEU A 130 16.99 18.24 -4.59
C LEU A 130 18.38 17.79 -5.09
N GLY A 131 18.46 17.01 -6.17
CA GLY A 131 19.72 16.55 -6.76
C GLY A 131 20.36 15.34 -6.07
N ARG A 132 19.69 14.72 -5.09
CA ARG A 132 20.10 13.47 -4.44
C ARG A 132 19.28 12.32 -5.03
N LYS A 133 19.80 11.67 -6.08
CA LYS A 133 19.10 10.58 -6.77
C LYS A 133 18.73 9.46 -5.78
N THR A 134 17.44 9.27 -5.52
CA THR A 134 16.97 8.36 -4.47
C THR A 134 15.95 7.38 -5.01
N ALA A 135 16.14 6.09 -4.74
CA ALA A 135 15.16 5.06 -5.10
C ALA A 135 14.09 4.88 -4.02
N ALA A 136 12.93 4.38 -4.42
CA ALA A 136 11.88 3.92 -3.52
C ALA A 136 11.77 2.39 -3.59
N ILE A 137 11.51 1.75 -2.44
CA ILE A 137 11.19 0.31 -2.35
C ILE A 137 9.89 0.19 -1.57
N GLY A 138 8.87 -0.44 -2.14
CA GLY A 138 7.58 -0.51 -1.47
C GLY A 138 6.46 -1.17 -2.28
N THR A 139 5.24 -0.92 -1.82
CA THR A 139 4.01 -1.51 -2.35
C THR A 139 3.78 -1.19 -3.82
N LEU A 140 4.16 0.01 -4.27
CA LEU A 140 4.01 0.44 -5.67
C LEU A 140 5.10 -0.08 -6.60
N GLY A 141 6.11 -0.75 -6.07
CA GLY A 141 7.28 -1.15 -6.83
C GLY A 141 8.59 -0.64 -6.25
N ASN A 142 9.66 -1.08 -6.90
CA ASN A 142 11.03 -0.80 -6.54
C ASN A 142 11.68 -0.05 -7.71
N GLY A 143 12.30 1.10 -7.45
CA GLY A 143 13.04 1.84 -8.47
C GLY A 143 13.11 3.34 -8.20
N PHE A 144 13.60 4.10 -9.17
CA PHE A 144 13.60 5.56 -9.10
C PHE A 144 12.21 6.14 -9.38
N PRO A 145 11.90 7.36 -8.90
CA PRO A 145 10.66 8.05 -9.25
C PRO A 145 10.42 8.04 -10.78
N GLY A 146 9.25 7.54 -11.20
CA GLY A 146 8.88 7.39 -12.62
C GLY A 146 9.43 6.15 -13.32
N GLN A 147 10.24 5.32 -12.65
CA GLN A 147 10.87 4.09 -13.19
C GLN A 147 10.74 2.93 -12.19
N LEU A 148 9.56 2.75 -11.62
CA LEU A 148 9.29 1.66 -10.67
C LEU A 148 9.03 0.34 -11.41
N VAL A 149 9.65 -0.74 -10.92
CA VAL A 149 9.35 -2.11 -11.32
C VAL A 149 8.40 -2.72 -10.29
N THR A 150 7.35 -3.39 -10.74
CA THR A 150 6.33 -4.01 -9.88
C THR A 150 6.96 -4.91 -8.82
N ALA A 151 6.64 -4.65 -7.55
CA ALA A 151 7.15 -5.42 -6.42
C ALA A 151 6.24 -6.63 -6.11
N SER A 152 6.84 -7.72 -5.64
CA SER A 152 6.10 -8.88 -5.13
C SER A 152 5.62 -8.70 -3.68
N HIS A 153 6.33 -7.87 -2.91
CA HIS A 153 6.06 -7.61 -1.49
C HIS A 153 6.37 -6.15 -1.17
N THR A 154 5.68 -5.58 -0.16
CA THR A 154 5.98 -4.24 0.36
C THR A 154 7.42 -4.12 0.89
N THR A 155 7.93 -5.18 1.53
CA THR A 155 9.33 -5.30 1.94
C THR A 155 9.88 -6.57 1.29
N PRO A 156 10.83 -6.48 0.34
CA PRO A 156 11.46 -7.63 -0.31
C PRO A 156 12.07 -8.61 0.70
N ASP A 157 12.35 -9.85 0.32
CA ASP A 157 13.13 -10.75 1.17
C ASP A 157 14.57 -10.25 1.35
N ALA A 158 15.26 -10.75 2.37
CA ALA A 158 16.56 -10.22 2.78
C ALA A 158 17.64 -10.35 1.71
N VAL A 159 17.59 -11.37 0.85
CA VAL A 159 18.62 -11.59 -0.18
C VAL A 159 18.37 -10.67 -1.36
N SER A 160 17.12 -10.67 -1.86
CA SER A 160 16.72 -9.79 -2.97
C SER A 160 16.86 -8.31 -2.62
N LEU A 161 16.61 -7.93 -1.35
CA LEU A 161 16.80 -6.56 -0.89
C LEU A 161 18.26 -6.10 -1.06
N GLN A 162 19.23 -6.93 -0.66
CA GLN A 162 20.65 -6.58 -0.78
C GLN A 162 21.07 -6.45 -2.25
N ALA A 163 20.53 -7.30 -3.13
CA ALA A 163 20.74 -7.20 -4.58
C ALA A 163 20.20 -5.87 -5.15
N LEU A 164 18.97 -5.49 -4.79
CA LEU A 164 18.36 -4.22 -5.21
C LEU A 164 19.16 -3.01 -4.73
N LEU A 165 19.62 -3.01 -3.48
CA LEU A 165 20.43 -1.91 -2.96
C LEU A 165 21.77 -1.80 -3.71
N ALA A 166 22.39 -2.92 -4.05
CA ALA A 166 23.61 -2.94 -4.85
C ALA A 166 23.37 -2.39 -6.26
N GLU A 167 22.29 -2.80 -6.90
CA GLU A 167 21.87 -2.28 -8.21
C GLU A 167 21.68 -0.76 -8.18
N TYR A 168 20.94 -0.24 -7.19
CA TYR A 168 20.72 1.21 -7.09
C TYR A 168 22.00 1.99 -6.82
N ARG A 169 22.89 1.48 -5.96
CA ARG A 169 24.23 2.05 -5.76
C ARG A 169 25.00 2.12 -7.08
N ASP A 170 25.02 1.03 -7.84
CA ASP A 170 25.75 0.94 -9.10
C ASP A 170 25.12 1.84 -10.19
N MET A 171 23.81 2.11 -10.10
CA MET A 171 23.10 3.12 -10.90
C MET A 171 23.29 4.57 -10.40
N GLY A 172 24.14 4.80 -9.39
CA GLY A 172 24.49 6.12 -8.86
C GLY A 172 23.43 6.70 -7.92
N ALA A 173 22.65 5.88 -7.23
CA ALA A 173 21.78 6.36 -6.17
C ALA A 173 22.61 6.95 -5.01
N ALA A 174 22.15 8.08 -4.48
CA ALA A 174 22.64 8.68 -3.24
C ALA A 174 21.89 8.15 -2.00
N GLY A 175 20.73 7.51 -2.19
CA GLY A 175 19.93 6.98 -1.10
C GLY A 175 18.75 6.12 -1.54
N VAL A 176 18.08 5.55 -0.55
CA VAL A 176 16.86 4.74 -0.73
C VAL A 176 15.88 5.03 0.39
N ALA A 177 14.63 5.34 0.02
CA ALA A 177 13.50 5.41 0.95
C ALA A 177 12.65 4.14 0.82
N MET A 178 12.50 3.36 1.88
CA MET A 178 11.84 2.06 1.80
C MET A 178 10.73 1.84 2.82
N GLU A 179 9.67 1.17 2.38
CA GLU A 179 8.62 0.68 3.26
C GLU A 179 9.12 -0.52 4.07
N VAL A 180 9.12 -0.36 5.40
CA VAL A 180 9.51 -1.38 6.37
C VAL A 180 8.25 -1.89 7.06
N SER A 181 7.68 -2.98 6.52
CA SER A 181 6.49 -3.62 7.08
C SER A 181 6.80 -4.31 8.42
N SER A 182 5.78 -4.49 9.27
CA SER A 182 5.94 -5.27 10.52
C SER A 182 6.33 -6.71 10.24
N HIS A 183 5.80 -7.32 9.18
CA HIS A 183 6.19 -8.63 8.68
C HIS A 183 7.67 -8.66 8.25
N GLY A 184 8.13 -7.60 7.58
CA GLY A 184 9.53 -7.46 7.17
C GLY A 184 10.49 -7.41 8.35
N LEU A 185 10.14 -6.66 9.41
CA LEU A 185 10.91 -6.63 10.66
C LEU A 185 10.87 -7.98 11.38
N ASP A 186 9.71 -8.62 11.42
CA ASP A 186 9.52 -9.88 12.13
C ASP A 186 10.24 -11.07 11.51
N GLN A 187 10.29 -11.09 10.18
CA GLN A 187 10.93 -12.16 9.43
C GLN A 187 12.41 -11.90 9.14
N GLY A 188 12.98 -10.80 9.66
CA GLY A 188 14.37 -10.42 9.43
C GLY A 188 14.67 -10.04 7.98
N ARG A 189 13.69 -9.52 7.23
CA ARG A 189 13.87 -9.15 5.82
C ARG A 189 14.76 -7.94 5.60
N VAL A 190 14.87 -7.07 6.59
CA VAL A 190 15.71 -5.86 6.54
C VAL A 190 17.02 -6.04 7.30
N GLU A 191 17.35 -7.27 7.71
CA GLU A 191 18.64 -7.59 8.30
C GLU A 191 19.78 -7.25 7.33
N GLY A 192 20.89 -6.74 7.87
CA GLY A 192 22.03 -6.28 7.07
C GLY A 192 21.82 -4.96 6.33
N VAL A 193 20.73 -4.24 6.57
CA VAL A 193 20.56 -2.85 6.10
C VAL A 193 21.08 -1.89 7.18
N ALA A 194 21.97 -0.98 6.82
CA ALA A 194 22.38 0.14 7.67
C ALA A 194 21.40 1.31 7.46
N PHE A 195 20.41 1.47 8.34
CA PHE A 195 19.47 2.61 8.27
C PHE A 195 20.07 3.87 8.89
N ASP A 196 20.00 5.00 8.18
CA ASP A 196 20.37 6.32 8.70
C ASP A 196 19.18 6.98 9.42
N VAL A 197 18.00 6.89 8.81
CA VAL A 197 16.77 7.53 9.31
C VAL A 197 15.64 6.52 9.40
N ALA A 198 14.90 6.54 10.50
CA ALA A 198 13.68 5.76 10.68
C ALA A 198 12.48 6.69 10.86
N VAL A 199 11.38 6.41 10.17
CA VAL A 199 10.15 7.20 10.22
C VAL A 199 9.00 6.34 10.75
N PHE A 200 8.29 6.83 11.76
CA PHE A 200 7.06 6.24 12.26
C PHE A 200 5.85 7.11 11.86
N THR A 201 4.88 6.53 11.15
CA THR A 201 3.69 7.27 10.72
C THR A 201 2.52 7.20 11.70
N ASN A 202 2.05 6.00 12.03
CA ASN A 202 0.94 5.72 12.96
C ASN A 202 0.80 4.23 13.24
N LEU A 203 0.04 3.86 14.27
CA LEU A 203 -0.41 2.51 14.55
C LEU A 203 -1.93 2.45 14.77
N SER A 204 -2.60 1.68 13.93
CA SER A 204 -4.01 1.30 14.09
C SER A 204 -4.19 -0.21 13.84
N ARG A 205 -5.36 -0.75 14.21
CA ARG A 205 -5.67 -2.18 14.11
C ARG A 205 -5.52 -2.69 12.67
N ASP A 206 -4.54 -3.55 12.48
CA ASP A 206 -4.27 -4.26 11.23
C ASP A 206 -3.39 -5.50 11.54
N HIS A 207 -3.30 -6.46 10.63
CA HIS A 207 -2.40 -7.62 10.70
C HIS A 207 -2.46 -8.46 11.99
N LEU A 208 -3.60 -8.45 12.71
CA LEU A 208 -3.77 -9.25 13.93
C LEU A 208 -3.90 -10.74 13.65
N ASP A 209 -4.27 -11.11 12.42
CA ASP A 209 -4.20 -12.48 11.91
C ASP A 209 -2.78 -13.05 11.92
N TYR A 210 -1.76 -12.19 11.82
CA TYR A 210 -0.35 -12.56 11.91
C TYR A 210 0.24 -12.35 13.30
N HIS A 211 0.08 -11.14 13.87
CA HIS A 211 0.73 -10.75 15.14
C HIS A 211 -0.01 -11.23 16.39
N GLY A 212 -1.26 -11.69 16.25
CA GLY A 212 -2.13 -12.11 17.36
C GLY A 212 -2.76 -10.93 18.11
N ASP A 213 -1.96 -9.95 18.52
CA ASP A 213 -2.41 -8.79 19.30
C ASP A 213 -1.70 -7.48 18.91
N MET A 214 -2.25 -6.36 19.41
CA MET A 214 -1.74 -5.01 19.13
C MET A 214 -0.37 -4.76 19.77
N ALA A 215 -0.05 -5.40 20.90
CA ALA A 215 1.21 -5.19 21.61
C ALA A 215 2.37 -5.81 20.84
N SER A 216 2.20 -7.03 20.35
CA SER A 216 3.14 -7.74 19.47
C SER A 216 3.34 -6.99 18.16
N TYR A 217 2.25 -6.48 17.56
CA TYR A 217 2.32 -5.66 16.35
C TYR A 217 3.09 -4.34 16.58
N ALA A 218 2.85 -3.65 17.69
CA ALA A 218 3.56 -2.44 18.10
C ALA A 218 5.05 -2.72 18.32
N ALA A 219 5.38 -3.75 19.10
CA ALA A 219 6.74 -4.18 19.38
C ALA A 219 7.51 -4.53 18.11
N ALA A 220 6.85 -5.19 17.15
CA ALA A 220 7.46 -5.53 15.88
C ALA A 220 7.94 -4.28 15.12
N LYS A 221 7.14 -3.20 15.08
CA LYS A 221 7.51 -1.92 14.44
C LYS A 221 8.56 -1.14 15.25
N ALA A 222 8.45 -1.15 16.57
CA ALA A 222 9.37 -0.45 17.47
C ALA A 222 10.84 -0.86 17.25
N ARG A 223 11.08 -2.11 16.82
CA ARG A 223 12.43 -2.61 16.48
C ARG A 223 13.20 -1.73 15.50
N LEU A 224 12.54 -1.07 14.54
CA LEU A 224 13.20 -0.20 13.57
C LEU A 224 13.88 1.02 14.23
N PHE A 225 13.38 1.47 15.39
CA PHE A 225 13.92 2.66 16.05
C PHE A 225 15.05 2.36 17.03
N GLN A 226 15.33 1.07 17.25
CA GLN A 226 16.49 0.59 18.00
C GLN A 226 17.56 0.03 17.05
N TRP A 227 17.44 0.33 15.75
CA TRP A 227 18.31 -0.23 14.73
C TRP A 227 19.76 0.23 14.93
N PRO A 228 20.75 -0.67 14.89
CA PRO A 228 22.15 -0.29 15.06
C PRO A 228 22.59 0.74 14.02
N GLY A 229 23.26 1.81 14.47
CA GLY A 229 23.80 2.85 13.60
C GLY A 229 22.79 3.93 13.18
N LEU A 230 21.54 3.85 13.66
CA LEU A 230 20.51 4.84 13.36
C LEU A 230 20.95 6.26 13.79
N LYS A 231 20.90 7.21 12.86
CA LYS A 231 21.27 8.61 13.10
C LYS A 231 20.09 9.44 13.60
N ALA A 232 18.89 9.19 13.05
CA ALA A 232 17.69 9.92 13.44
C ALA A 232 16.41 9.07 13.43
N ALA A 233 15.48 9.39 14.33
CA ALA A 233 14.13 8.86 14.41
C ALA A 233 13.12 10.00 14.27
N VAL A 234 12.24 9.91 13.27
CA VAL A 234 11.17 10.88 12.99
C VAL A 234 9.83 10.25 13.38
N LEU A 235 9.17 10.80 14.39
CA LEU A 235 8.09 10.12 15.11
C LEU A 235 6.82 10.97 15.21
N ASN A 236 5.67 10.42 14.82
CA ASN A 236 4.38 11.08 15.02
C ASN A 236 4.01 11.13 16.52
N ALA A 237 4.10 12.31 17.15
CA ALA A 237 3.79 12.51 18.56
C ALA A 237 2.29 12.47 18.87
N ASP A 238 1.43 12.64 17.87
CA ASP A 238 -0.03 12.57 18.06
C ASP A 238 -0.55 11.12 18.03
N ASP A 239 0.31 10.15 17.71
CA ASP A 239 0.04 8.72 17.82
C ASP A 239 0.55 8.17 19.16
N GLU A 240 -0.22 7.30 19.81
CA GLU A 240 0.12 6.76 21.14
C GLU A 240 1.45 6.00 21.15
N LEU A 241 1.71 5.16 20.16
CA LEU A 241 3.01 4.46 20.06
C LEU A 241 4.12 5.46 19.73
N GLY A 242 3.86 6.42 18.85
CA GLY A 242 4.85 7.44 18.49
C GLY A 242 5.27 8.30 19.68
N ALA A 243 4.32 8.76 20.50
CA ALA A 243 4.59 9.45 21.76
C ALA A 243 5.40 8.59 22.73
N ALA A 244 5.06 7.30 22.87
CA ALA A 244 5.83 6.38 23.71
C ALA A 244 7.28 6.18 23.20
N LEU A 245 7.47 6.06 21.88
CA LEU A 245 8.79 5.94 21.27
C LEU A 245 9.64 7.22 21.45
N VAL A 246 9.02 8.40 21.37
CA VAL A 246 9.71 9.68 21.64
C VAL A 246 10.32 9.64 23.05
N GLU A 247 9.56 9.27 24.07
CA GLU A 247 10.08 9.17 25.44
C GLU A 247 11.16 8.10 25.60
N GLN A 248 10.98 6.93 24.97
CA GLN A 248 11.94 5.83 25.04
C GLN A 248 13.30 6.18 24.41
N LEU A 249 13.31 6.98 23.34
CA LEU A 249 14.52 7.22 22.54
C LEU A 249 15.27 8.50 22.94
N LYS A 250 14.71 9.36 23.81
CA LYS A 250 15.35 10.61 24.28
C LYS A 250 16.76 10.42 24.86
N THR A 251 17.05 9.25 25.44
CA THR A 251 18.35 8.93 26.05
C THR A 251 19.26 8.15 25.11
N GLY A 252 18.79 7.83 23.90
CA GLY A 252 19.53 7.09 22.90
C GLY A 252 20.53 7.94 22.11
N PRO A 253 21.38 7.30 21.29
CA PRO A 253 22.37 7.99 20.47
C PRO A 253 21.79 8.66 19.21
N ALA A 254 20.59 8.26 18.78
CA ALA A 254 19.93 8.81 17.60
C ALA A 254 19.24 10.15 17.93
N GLN A 255 19.30 11.10 17.00
CA GLN A 255 18.50 12.32 17.08
C GLN A 255 17.01 11.96 17.01
N VAL A 256 16.21 12.40 17.98
CA VAL A 256 14.76 12.22 17.96
C VAL A 256 14.12 13.52 17.47
N LEU A 257 13.32 13.44 16.41
CA LEU A 257 12.47 14.53 15.93
C LEU A 257 11.02 14.09 16.02
N SER A 258 10.27 14.72 16.93
CA SER A 258 8.84 14.47 17.05
C SER A 258 8.05 15.40 16.11
N TYR A 259 6.95 14.91 15.52
CA TYR A 259 6.08 15.70 14.66
C TYR A 259 4.60 15.47 14.90
N GLY A 260 3.75 16.43 14.53
CA GLY A 260 2.30 16.29 14.64
C GLY A 260 1.54 17.57 14.30
N LEU A 261 0.22 17.50 14.37
CA LEU A 261 -0.67 18.68 14.27
C LEU A 261 -1.01 19.24 15.65
N LYS A 262 -1.00 18.42 16.70
CA LYS A 262 -1.30 18.83 18.08
C LYS A 262 -0.04 18.98 18.91
N SER A 263 0.92 18.08 18.72
CA SER A 263 2.15 18.01 19.50
C SER A 263 3.37 17.72 18.61
N GLY A 264 4.56 17.97 19.14
CA GLY A 264 5.84 17.69 18.48
C GLY A 264 6.72 18.93 18.25
N ASP A 265 8.00 18.65 18.00
CA ASP A 265 9.01 19.66 17.69
C ASP A 265 8.78 20.28 16.32
N LEU A 266 8.42 19.44 15.33
CA LEU A 266 7.97 19.83 14.00
C LEU A 266 6.44 19.77 13.93
N ARG A 267 5.77 20.91 13.79
CA ARG A 267 4.30 20.95 13.74
C ARG A 267 3.75 21.89 12.69
N ALA A 268 2.54 21.60 12.24
CA ALA A 268 1.71 22.58 11.56
C ALA A 268 0.84 23.31 12.61
N GLU A 269 1.15 24.57 12.92
CA GLU A 269 0.39 25.37 13.89
C GLU A 269 -1.02 25.69 13.39
N HIS A 270 -1.17 25.86 12.07
CA HIS A 270 -2.44 25.92 11.39
C HIS A 270 -2.44 24.96 10.21
N CYS A 271 -3.55 24.24 10.03
CA CYS A 271 -3.77 23.33 8.92
C CYS A 271 -5.13 23.68 8.28
N HIS A 272 -5.09 24.22 7.08
CA HIS A 272 -6.28 24.47 6.27
C HIS A 272 -6.34 23.43 5.15
N ALA A 273 -7.41 22.64 5.14
CA ALA A 273 -7.68 21.65 4.12
C ALA A 273 -8.93 22.05 3.33
N ASP A 274 -8.82 22.07 2.00
CA ASP A 274 -9.95 22.27 1.10
C ASP A 274 -9.88 21.32 -0.11
N ARG A 275 -10.79 21.48 -1.08
CA ARG A 275 -10.84 20.68 -2.32
C ARG A 275 -9.68 20.93 -3.30
N LEU A 276 -8.89 21.99 -3.08
CA LEU A 276 -7.72 22.35 -3.87
C LEU A 276 -6.44 21.79 -3.26
N GLY A 277 -6.40 21.60 -1.93
CA GLY A 277 -5.27 20.98 -1.25
C GLY A 277 -5.14 21.32 0.24
N LEU A 278 -3.89 21.37 0.70
CA LEU A 278 -3.49 21.69 2.05
C LEU A 278 -2.66 22.96 2.09
N ARG A 279 -2.89 23.79 3.10
CA ARG A 279 -2.01 24.90 3.50
C ARG A 279 -1.63 24.74 4.97
N LEU A 280 -0.33 24.62 5.23
CA LEU A 280 0.22 24.35 6.56
C LEU A 280 1.17 25.47 6.99
N ASP A 281 0.93 26.05 8.16
CA ASP A 281 1.88 26.96 8.80
C ASP A 281 2.84 26.15 9.66
N ILE A 282 4.07 25.96 9.19
CA ILE A 282 5.05 25.07 9.81
C ILE A 282 5.88 25.82 10.86
N ALA A 283 6.05 25.19 12.02
CA ALA A 283 7.03 25.54 13.03
C ALA A 283 7.94 24.32 13.31
N SER A 284 9.25 24.54 13.31
CA SER A 284 10.24 23.48 13.53
C SER A 284 11.49 24.02 14.26
N PRO A 285 12.38 23.14 14.75
CA PRO A 285 13.69 23.55 15.27
C PRO A 285 14.58 24.27 14.23
N TRP A 286 14.31 24.08 12.94
CA TRP A 286 15.02 24.72 11.82
C TRP A 286 14.37 26.01 11.33
N GLY A 287 13.32 26.49 12.03
CA GLY A 287 12.61 27.71 11.70
C GLY A 287 11.16 27.48 11.29
N ARG A 288 10.54 28.54 10.76
CA ARG A 288 9.13 28.60 10.36
C ARG A 288 9.00 28.78 8.85
N GLY A 289 7.89 28.34 8.29
CA GLY A 289 7.56 28.54 6.88
C GLY A 289 6.14 28.10 6.55
N GLU A 290 5.66 28.44 5.36
CA GLU A 290 4.36 28.00 4.85
C GLU A 290 4.58 26.86 3.86
N LEU A 291 3.71 25.85 3.87
CA LEU A 291 3.66 24.79 2.87
C LEU A 291 2.29 24.79 2.20
N VAL A 292 2.26 24.94 0.87
CA VAL A 292 1.05 24.80 0.06
C VAL A 292 1.18 23.54 -0.80
N SER A 293 0.28 22.58 -0.62
CA SER A 293 0.33 21.28 -1.30
C SER A 293 -0.99 20.96 -1.99
N PRO A 294 -0.99 20.38 -3.20
CA PRO A 294 -2.22 19.96 -3.89
C PRO A 294 -2.83 18.67 -3.31
N LEU A 295 -2.22 18.10 -2.27
CA LEU A 295 -2.64 16.85 -1.65
C LEU A 295 -3.90 17.06 -0.82
N LEU A 296 -4.79 16.08 -0.80
CA LEU A 296 -6.07 16.16 -0.09
C LEU A 296 -6.05 15.38 1.22
N GLY A 297 -6.78 15.89 2.21
CA GLY A 297 -7.04 15.23 3.48
C GLY A 297 -5.99 15.48 4.56
N GLU A 298 -6.47 15.68 5.80
CA GLU A 298 -5.62 16.02 6.95
C GLU A 298 -4.53 14.96 7.24
N PHE A 299 -4.80 13.68 6.99
CA PHE A 299 -3.77 12.64 7.15
C PHE A 299 -2.57 12.83 6.22
N ASN A 300 -2.74 13.50 5.07
CA ASN A 300 -1.61 13.86 4.22
C ASN A 300 -0.81 15.03 4.79
N ALA A 301 -1.37 15.87 5.67
CA ALA A 301 -0.58 16.83 6.45
C ALA A 301 0.41 16.09 7.36
N TYR A 302 -0.02 15.03 8.06
CA TYR A 302 0.89 14.18 8.84
C TYR A 302 1.97 13.52 7.96
N ASN A 303 1.60 12.99 6.80
CA ASN A 303 2.57 12.40 5.88
C ASN A 303 3.58 13.44 5.38
N LEU A 304 3.13 14.66 5.04
CA LEU A 304 4.00 15.77 4.64
C LEU A 304 4.96 16.19 5.77
N LEU A 305 4.48 16.26 7.01
CA LEU A 305 5.32 16.53 8.18
C LEU A 305 6.35 15.42 8.40
N ALA A 306 5.98 14.15 8.17
CA ALA A 306 6.92 13.03 8.24
C ALA A 306 8.03 13.14 7.19
N VAL A 307 7.67 13.46 5.94
CA VAL A 307 8.64 13.69 4.84
C VAL A 307 9.52 14.90 5.17
N LEU A 308 8.93 16.01 5.59
CA LEU A 308 9.66 17.22 5.97
C LEU A 308 10.66 16.93 7.10
N GLY A 309 10.22 16.24 8.14
CA GLY A 309 11.09 15.84 9.26
C GLY A 309 12.26 14.99 8.79
N ALA A 310 12.01 13.98 7.94
CA ALA A 310 13.06 13.14 7.38
C ALA A 310 14.03 13.91 6.47
N LEU A 311 13.58 14.92 5.72
CA LEU A 311 14.46 15.81 4.95
C LEU A 311 15.33 16.68 5.86
N LEU A 312 14.73 17.29 6.89
CA LEU A 312 15.42 18.20 7.83
C LEU A 312 16.51 17.49 8.63
N VAL A 313 16.24 16.30 9.18
CA VAL A 313 17.27 15.49 9.87
C VAL A 313 18.33 14.90 8.92
N SER A 314 18.09 14.99 7.61
CA SER A 314 19.03 14.59 6.55
C SER A 314 19.78 15.79 5.95
N ASP A 315 19.91 16.87 6.73
CA ASP A 315 20.63 18.11 6.41
C ASP A 315 20.10 18.89 5.19
N VAL A 316 18.83 18.71 4.83
CA VAL A 316 18.18 19.55 3.80
C VAL A 316 17.74 20.87 4.43
N PRO A 317 18.14 22.05 3.88
CA PRO A 317 17.68 23.34 4.40
C PRO A 317 16.16 23.48 4.32
N MET A 318 15.54 24.05 5.36
CA MET A 318 14.09 24.21 5.49
C MET A 318 13.42 24.78 4.23
N ALA A 319 13.97 25.86 3.66
CA ALA A 319 13.43 26.47 2.45
C ALA A 319 13.44 25.52 1.22
N ALA A 320 14.51 24.73 1.07
CA ALA A 320 14.62 23.76 -0.02
C ALA A 320 13.68 22.57 0.21
N ALA A 321 13.53 22.11 1.46
CA ALA A 321 12.60 21.06 1.81
C ALA A 321 11.15 21.48 1.52
N LEU A 322 10.72 22.66 1.97
CA LEU A 322 9.37 23.19 1.67
C LEU A 322 9.13 23.27 0.16
N SER A 323 10.07 23.86 -0.59
CA SER A 323 9.95 23.97 -2.05
C SER A 323 9.83 22.61 -2.75
N ALA A 324 10.57 21.59 -2.28
CA ALA A 324 10.45 20.23 -2.80
C ALA A 324 9.06 19.62 -2.51
N LEU A 325 8.51 19.87 -1.32
CA LEU A 325 7.19 19.36 -0.91
C LEU A 325 6.02 19.99 -1.69
N GLU A 326 6.12 21.27 -2.05
CA GLU A 326 5.10 21.97 -2.87
C GLU A 326 4.97 21.36 -4.28
N GLN A 327 6.03 20.75 -4.80
CA GLN A 327 6.04 20.11 -6.12
C GLN A 327 5.47 18.69 -6.10
N LEU A 328 5.19 18.13 -4.93
CA LEU A 328 4.68 16.76 -4.82
C LEU A 328 3.30 16.62 -5.49
N ARG A 329 3.04 15.40 -5.94
CA ARG A 329 1.77 14.99 -6.54
C ARG A 329 1.20 13.81 -5.74
N PRO A 330 -0.12 13.58 -5.81
CA PRO A 330 -0.72 12.41 -5.19
C PRO A 330 -0.03 11.13 -5.67
N VAL A 331 0.25 10.24 -4.73
CA VAL A 331 0.80 8.93 -5.04
C VAL A 331 -0.28 8.09 -5.72
N ALA A 332 0.11 7.28 -6.71
CA ALA A 332 -0.83 6.45 -7.46
C ALA A 332 -1.72 5.62 -6.51
N GLY A 333 -3.04 5.77 -6.65
CA GLY A 333 -4.03 5.09 -5.82
C GLY A 333 -4.08 5.50 -4.35
N ARG A 334 -3.55 6.68 -3.96
CA ARG A 334 -3.57 7.20 -2.58
C ARG A 334 -4.12 8.63 -2.57
N MET A 335 -5.39 8.81 -2.21
CA MET A 335 -6.15 10.06 -2.37
C MET A 335 -5.90 10.73 -3.72
N GLN A 336 -5.87 9.90 -4.76
CA GLN A 336 -5.52 10.37 -6.08
C GLN A 336 -6.76 10.99 -6.71
N ARG A 337 -6.79 12.33 -6.78
CA ARG A 337 -7.79 13.03 -7.58
C ARG A 337 -7.60 12.64 -9.05
N VAL A 338 -8.68 12.22 -9.69
CA VAL A 338 -8.68 11.91 -11.12
C VAL A 338 -8.74 13.21 -11.90
N GLU A 339 -7.69 13.49 -12.66
CA GLU A 339 -7.63 14.66 -13.54
C GLU A 339 -8.36 14.37 -14.86
N THR A 340 -9.03 15.40 -15.39
CA THR A 340 -9.56 15.39 -16.76
C THR A 340 -8.58 16.09 -17.71
N GLU A 341 -8.70 15.87 -19.03
CA GLU A 341 -7.88 16.58 -20.03
C GLU A 341 -8.07 18.10 -19.99
N LEU A 342 -9.18 18.59 -19.46
CA LEU A 342 -9.50 20.01 -19.28
C LEU A 342 -9.04 20.56 -17.91
N GLY A 343 -8.41 19.73 -17.07
CA GLY A 343 -8.05 20.08 -15.69
C GLY A 343 -9.23 19.95 -14.73
N ALA A 344 -9.29 20.83 -13.72
CA ALA A 344 -10.41 20.89 -12.78
C ALA A 344 -11.61 21.59 -13.45
N ASP A 345 -12.47 20.81 -14.10
CA ASP A 345 -13.73 21.31 -14.67
C ASP A 345 -14.76 21.48 -13.52
N PRO A 346 -15.31 22.70 -13.30
CA PRO A 346 -16.29 22.93 -12.25
C PRO A 346 -17.63 22.22 -12.48
N ASP A 347 -17.89 21.71 -13.70
CA ASP A 347 -19.15 21.05 -14.08
C ASP A 347 -19.11 19.51 -13.95
N VAL A 348 -18.02 18.95 -13.43
CA VAL A 348 -17.86 17.52 -13.15
C VAL A 348 -17.60 17.25 -11.66
N PRO A 349 -18.08 16.11 -11.12
CA PRO A 349 -17.82 15.75 -9.73
C PRO A 349 -16.32 15.55 -9.47
N THR A 350 -15.90 15.77 -8.23
CA THR A 350 -14.54 15.39 -7.82
C THR A 350 -14.47 13.88 -7.66
N VAL A 351 -13.61 13.21 -8.43
CA VAL A 351 -13.40 11.76 -8.32
C VAL A 351 -12.04 11.47 -7.69
N ILE A 352 -12.02 10.57 -6.70
CA ILE A 352 -10.84 10.22 -5.92
C ILE A 352 -10.67 8.70 -5.94
N VAL A 353 -9.45 8.22 -6.24
CA VAL A 353 -9.07 6.82 -6.15
C VAL A 353 -8.19 6.59 -4.94
N ASP A 354 -8.54 5.61 -4.09
CA ASP A 354 -7.79 5.28 -2.88
C ASP A 354 -7.68 3.76 -2.62
N PHE A 355 -6.57 3.33 -2.02
CA PHE A 355 -6.27 1.94 -1.67
C PHE A 355 -6.84 1.51 -0.30
N ALA A 356 -7.67 2.34 0.34
CA ALA A 356 -8.32 2.03 1.61
C ALA A 356 -9.14 0.74 1.52
N HIS A 357 -8.62 -0.34 2.10
CA HIS A 357 -9.20 -1.68 2.08
C HIS A 357 -9.30 -2.31 3.50
N THR A 358 -9.19 -1.46 4.52
CA THR A 358 -9.39 -1.78 5.94
C THR A 358 -10.43 -0.82 6.54
N PRO A 359 -11.11 -1.18 7.64
CA PRO A 359 -12.11 -0.31 8.27
C PRO A 359 -11.54 1.07 8.65
N ASP A 360 -10.37 1.09 9.29
CA ASP A 360 -9.67 2.32 9.70
C ASP A 360 -9.25 3.19 8.51
N ALA A 361 -8.76 2.59 7.41
CA ALA A 361 -8.38 3.35 6.23
C ALA A 361 -9.61 3.99 5.55
N LEU A 362 -10.73 3.26 5.46
CA LEU A 362 -11.97 3.79 4.90
C LEU A 362 -12.55 4.92 5.77
N ASP A 363 -12.57 4.73 7.09
CA ASP A 363 -13.01 5.74 8.06
C ASP A 363 -12.22 7.04 7.91
N LYS A 364 -10.88 6.95 7.81
CA LYS A 364 -9.99 8.10 7.63
C LYS A 364 -10.20 8.81 6.29
N VAL A 365 -10.33 8.06 5.19
CA VAL A 365 -10.59 8.63 3.86
C VAL A 365 -11.90 9.38 3.85
N LEU A 366 -12.98 8.77 4.33
CA LEU A 366 -14.30 9.40 4.30
C LEU A 366 -14.41 10.58 5.29
N THR A 367 -13.83 10.46 6.49
CA THR A 367 -13.75 11.56 7.46
C THR A 367 -12.99 12.75 6.88
N ALA A 368 -11.92 12.51 6.13
CA ALA A 368 -11.15 13.58 5.47
C ALA A 368 -11.90 14.25 4.32
N LEU A 369 -12.78 13.53 3.62
CA LEU A 369 -13.53 14.04 2.46
C LEU A 369 -14.86 14.69 2.83
N LYS A 370 -15.51 14.24 3.91
CA LYS A 370 -16.79 14.76 4.37
C LYS A 370 -16.82 16.28 4.54
N PRO A 371 -15.86 16.94 5.23
CA PRO A 371 -15.85 18.41 5.35
C PRO A 371 -15.55 19.13 4.04
N LEU A 372 -15.00 18.42 3.03
CA LEU A 372 -14.71 18.97 1.70
C LEU A 372 -15.91 18.87 0.75
N THR A 373 -16.94 18.11 1.12
CA THR A 373 -18.07 17.77 0.25
C THR A 373 -19.23 18.75 0.48
N THR A 374 -19.61 19.48 -0.56
CA THR A 374 -20.79 20.37 -0.53
C THR A 374 -22.07 19.69 -1.00
N GLY A 375 -21.95 18.72 -1.91
CA GLY A 375 -23.02 17.83 -2.36
C GLY A 375 -23.11 16.57 -1.52
N ARG A 376 -23.10 15.41 -2.19
CA ARG A 376 -23.06 14.07 -1.62
C ARG A 376 -21.65 13.49 -1.63
N LEU A 377 -21.31 12.77 -0.57
CA LEU A 377 -20.15 11.88 -0.53
C LEU A 377 -20.57 10.48 -0.95
N ILE A 378 -20.13 10.05 -2.14
CA ILE A 378 -20.48 8.78 -2.76
C ILE A 378 -19.27 7.84 -2.67
N CYS A 379 -19.42 6.67 -2.05
CA CYS A 379 -18.36 5.69 -1.90
C CYS A 379 -18.63 4.42 -2.70
N VAL A 380 -17.73 4.07 -3.62
CA VAL A 380 -17.73 2.80 -4.35
C VAL A 380 -16.63 1.91 -3.78
N PHE A 381 -16.98 0.77 -3.20
CA PHE A 381 -16.00 -0.10 -2.52
C PHE A 381 -16.41 -1.58 -2.50
N GLY A 382 -15.42 -2.43 -2.26
CA GLY A 382 -15.60 -3.88 -2.11
C GLY A 382 -14.60 -4.47 -1.11
N CYS A 383 -14.62 -5.80 -0.97
CA CYS A 383 -13.65 -6.54 -0.17
C CYS A 383 -13.01 -7.65 -1.02
N GLY A 384 -11.72 -7.91 -0.80
CA GLY A 384 -11.06 -9.04 -1.44
C GLY A 384 -11.48 -10.38 -0.82
N GLY A 385 -11.72 -11.40 -1.65
CA GLY A 385 -12.03 -12.76 -1.22
C GLY A 385 -10.78 -13.53 -0.77
N GLY A 386 -10.98 -14.59 0.02
CA GLY A 386 -9.88 -15.39 0.59
C GLY A 386 -8.98 -14.62 1.57
N ARG A 387 -9.53 -13.60 2.23
CA ARG A 387 -8.89 -12.78 3.27
C ARG A 387 -9.77 -12.71 4.52
N ASP A 388 -9.29 -12.02 5.57
CA ASP A 388 -10.03 -11.77 6.81
C ASP A 388 -11.48 -11.33 6.52
N THR A 389 -12.43 -12.17 6.95
CA THR A 389 -13.87 -11.95 6.80
C THR A 389 -14.40 -11.00 7.88
N GLY A 390 -13.75 -10.94 9.04
CA GLY A 390 -14.17 -10.15 10.20
C GLY A 390 -14.16 -8.65 9.95
N LYS A 391 -13.33 -8.17 9.01
CA LYS A 391 -13.31 -6.76 8.63
C LYS A 391 -14.48 -6.32 7.73
N ARG A 392 -15.16 -7.23 7.03
CA ARG A 392 -16.20 -6.88 6.05
C ARG A 392 -17.36 -6.07 6.64
N PRO A 393 -18.01 -6.51 7.75
CA PRO A 393 -19.07 -5.71 8.35
C PRO A 393 -18.54 -4.40 8.94
N LEU A 394 -17.31 -4.39 9.45
CA LEU A 394 -16.67 -3.17 9.98
C LEU A 394 -16.40 -2.13 8.88
N MET A 395 -16.00 -2.58 7.68
CA MET A 395 -15.84 -1.72 6.51
C MET A 395 -17.20 -1.16 6.04
N GLY A 396 -18.25 -1.99 6.01
CA GLY A 396 -19.60 -1.54 5.73
C GLY A 396 -20.07 -0.45 6.70
N ALA A 397 -19.88 -0.68 8.00
CA ALA A 397 -20.24 0.27 9.05
C ALA A 397 -19.46 1.59 8.94
N ALA A 398 -18.16 1.53 8.65
CA ALA A 398 -17.33 2.72 8.44
C ALA A 398 -17.84 3.57 7.26
N VAL A 399 -18.20 2.94 6.14
CA VAL A 399 -18.76 3.66 4.99
C VAL A 399 -20.12 4.27 5.32
N ALA A 400 -21.01 3.50 5.94
CA ALA A 400 -22.35 3.94 6.29
C ALA A 400 -22.39 5.10 7.30
N ALA A 401 -21.36 5.22 8.14
CA ALA A 401 -21.24 6.32 9.10
C ALA A 401 -20.92 7.67 8.44
N HIS A 402 -20.24 7.66 7.29
CA HIS A 402 -19.65 8.87 6.72
C HIS A 402 -20.22 9.27 5.36
N ALA A 403 -20.52 8.31 4.49
CA ALA A 403 -21.00 8.54 3.14
C ALA A 403 -22.52 8.82 3.09
N ASP A 404 -22.96 9.60 2.11
CA ASP A 404 -24.38 9.79 1.80
C ASP A 404 -24.92 8.66 0.92
N GLN A 405 -24.05 8.09 0.08
CA GLN A 405 -24.35 6.94 -0.77
C GLN A 405 -23.19 5.95 -0.80
N ALA A 406 -23.51 4.67 -0.65
CA ALA A 406 -22.61 3.56 -0.81
C ALA A 406 -23.04 2.66 -1.98
N ILE A 407 -22.07 2.32 -2.83
CA ILE A 407 -22.21 1.35 -3.90
C ILE A 407 -21.25 0.20 -3.59
N VAL A 408 -21.82 -0.91 -3.09
CA VAL A 408 -21.05 -2.12 -2.75
C VAL A 408 -20.84 -2.93 -4.02
N THR A 409 -19.59 -3.26 -4.32
CA THR A 409 -19.17 -3.91 -5.56
C THR A 409 -18.12 -5.00 -5.33
N SER A 410 -17.74 -5.70 -6.39
CA SER A 410 -16.64 -6.68 -6.36
C SER A 410 -15.27 -5.98 -6.35
N ASP A 411 -14.34 -6.47 -5.53
CA ASP A 411 -12.91 -6.11 -5.56
C ASP A 411 -12.15 -7.24 -6.29
N ASN A 412 -11.24 -7.95 -5.62
CA ASN A 412 -10.63 -9.19 -6.07
C ASN A 412 -11.32 -10.38 -5.39
N PRO A 413 -12.37 -10.98 -5.98
CA PRO A 413 -13.10 -12.07 -5.34
C PRO A 413 -12.26 -13.35 -5.21
N ARG A 414 -11.21 -13.52 -6.03
CA ARG A 414 -10.37 -14.72 -6.06
C ARG A 414 -11.24 -15.96 -6.25
N ASN A 415 -11.18 -16.90 -5.31
CA ASN A 415 -11.92 -18.16 -5.35
C ASN A 415 -13.23 -18.10 -4.55
N GLU A 416 -13.56 -16.94 -3.96
CA GLU A 416 -14.76 -16.77 -3.14
C GLU A 416 -15.90 -16.16 -3.96
N ASP A 417 -17.13 -16.56 -3.67
CA ASP A 417 -18.32 -16.04 -4.34
C ASP A 417 -18.49 -14.54 -4.03
N PRO A 418 -18.50 -13.65 -5.05
CA PRO A 418 -18.71 -12.22 -4.85
C PRO A 418 -19.98 -11.89 -4.05
N ALA A 419 -21.06 -12.67 -4.20
CA ALA A 419 -22.31 -12.43 -3.49
C ALA A 419 -22.16 -12.64 -1.97
N GLN A 420 -21.35 -13.63 -1.55
CA GLN A 420 -21.05 -13.88 -0.13
C GLN A 420 -20.20 -12.77 0.47
N ILE A 421 -19.23 -12.26 -0.29
CA ILE A 421 -18.41 -11.11 0.12
C ILE A 421 -19.30 -9.90 0.35
N VAL A 422 -20.16 -9.57 -0.61
CA VAL A 422 -21.11 -8.45 -0.52
C VAL A 422 -22.05 -8.62 0.67
N ALA A 423 -22.62 -9.80 0.88
CA ALA A 423 -23.48 -10.07 2.04
C ALA A 423 -22.75 -9.81 3.37
N GLY A 424 -21.48 -10.18 3.47
CA GLY A 424 -20.64 -9.90 4.64
C GLY A 424 -20.39 -8.41 4.88
N ILE A 425 -20.31 -7.59 3.82
CA ILE A 425 -20.22 -6.13 3.93
C ILE A 425 -21.55 -5.54 4.40
N LEU A 426 -22.65 -5.94 3.74
CA LEU A 426 -24.00 -5.43 4.02
C LEU A 426 -24.48 -5.74 5.45
N ALA A 427 -23.95 -6.78 6.08
CA ALA A 427 -24.23 -7.09 7.50
C ALA A 427 -23.86 -5.94 8.47
N GLY A 428 -22.97 -5.03 8.06
CA GLY A 428 -22.63 -3.82 8.83
C GLY A 428 -23.29 -2.53 8.33
N MET A 429 -24.23 -2.60 7.39
CA MET A 429 -24.82 -1.43 6.72
C MET A 429 -26.34 -1.35 6.93
N PRO A 430 -26.95 -0.16 6.75
CA PRO A 430 -28.39 -0.04 6.55
C PRO A 430 -28.88 -0.95 5.41
N PRO A 431 -30.16 -1.37 5.42
CA PRO A 431 -30.72 -2.17 4.34
C PRO A 431 -30.59 -1.43 3.00
N PRO A 432 -30.27 -2.14 1.89
CA PRO A 432 -30.22 -1.54 0.56
C PRO A 432 -31.56 -0.93 0.16
N SER A 433 -31.53 0.16 -0.60
CA SER A 433 -32.75 0.73 -1.20
C SER A 433 -33.29 -0.20 -2.29
N ASP A 434 -34.61 -0.39 -2.35
CA ASP A 434 -35.32 -1.31 -3.27
C ASP A 434 -35.16 -1.03 -4.79
N GLU A 435 -34.42 0.01 -5.20
CA GLU A 435 -34.34 0.46 -6.60
C GLU A 435 -33.38 -0.31 -7.53
N THR A 436 -32.63 -1.32 -7.06
CA THR A 436 -31.53 -1.91 -7.86
C THR A 436 -31.74 -3.37 -8.27
N THR A 437 -32.46 -3.60 -9.37
CA THR A 437 -32.27 -4.79 -10.24
C THR A 437 -32.31 -4.48 -11.75
N SER A 438 -32.38 -3.22 -12.17
CA SER A 438 -32.42 -2.88 -13.61
C SER A 438 -31.03 -2.44 -14.13
N PRO A 439 -30.48 -3.08 -15.18
CA PRO A 439 -29.26 -2.59 -15.83
C PRO A 439 -29.54 -1.22 -16.49
N PRO A 440 -28.54 -0.31 -16.56
CA PRO A 440 -28.72 0.99 -17.20
C PRO A 440 -29.13 0.81 -18.67
N THR A 441 -30.06 1.65 -19.12
CA THR A 441 -30.44 1.79 -20.51
C THR A 441 -29.22 2.19 -21.33
N ARG A 442 -28.70 1.24 -22.12
CA ARG A 442 -27.73 1.35 -23.23
C ARG A 442 -26.69 2.47 -23.13
N LEU A 443 -25.45 2.08 -22.84
CA LEU A 443 -24.26 2.77 -23.33
C LEU A 443 -24.35 3.00 -24.86
N PRO A 444 -23.89 4.14 -25.40
CA PRO A 444 -23.82 4.37 -26.85
C PRO A 444 -23.03 3.26 -27.54
N LYS A 445 -23.58 2.72 -28.63
CA LYS A 445 -23.10 1.49 -29.31
C LYS A 445 -21.77 1.61 -30.10
N ASP A 446 -21.03 2.71 -30.03
CA ASP A 446 -19.87 2.94 -30.92
C ASP A 446 -18.50 2.83 -30.23
N VAL A 447 -18.25 1.75 -29.49
CA VAL A 447 -16.87 1.43 -29.04
C VAL A 447 -16.51 -0.05 -29.21
N SER A 448 -17.17 -0.79 -30.10
CA SER A 448 -16.84 -2.21 -30.34
C SER A 448 -16.82 -2.58 -31.82
N GLN A 449 -15.84 -2.03 -32.55
CA GLN A 449 -15.34 -2.65 -33.78
C GLN A 449 -13.82 -2.66 -33.81
N VAL A 450 -13.20 -3.44 -32.92
CA VAL A 450 -11.95 -4.15 -33.22
C VAL A 450 -11.98 -5.47 -32.45
N SER A 451 -11.70 -6.56 -33.17
CA SER A 451 -11.50 -7.95 -32.71
C SER A 451 -12.75 -8.80 -32.46
N GLY A 452 -12.90 -9.81 -33.31
CA GLY A 452 -13.98 -10.79 -33.30
C GLY A 452 -13.52 -12.16 -32.81
N CYS A 453 -14.37 -12.80 -32.02
CA CYS A 453 -14.48 -14.25 -31.89
C CYS A 453 -15.85 -14.57 -31.22
N PRO A 454 -16.65 -15.53 -31.71
CA PRO A 454 -17.99 -15.79 -31.16
C PRO A 454 -17.96 -16.76 -29.96
N PRO A 455 -18.90 -16.66 -28.99
CA PRO A 455 -19.03 -17.63 -27.91
C PRO A 455 -19.97 -18.80 -28.29
N ALA A 456 -19.68 -19.98 -27.73
CA ALA A 456 -20.49 -21.20 -27.84
C ALA A 456 -21.61 -21.25 -26.77
N PRO A 457 -22.72 -22.00 -26.98
CA PRO A 457 -23.90 -21.92 -26.14
C PRO A 457 -23.86 -22.84 -24.91
N LEU A 458 -24.41 -22.36 -23.79
CA LEU A 458 -24.63 -23.12 -22.55
C LEU A 458 -26.06 -23.67 -22.49
N MET A 459 -26.18 -24.93 -22.08
CA MET A 459 -27.41 -25.66 -21.77
C MET A 459 -27.88 -25.37 -20.33
N GLU A 460 -29.20 -25.18 -20.15
CA GLU A 460 -29.88 -25.16 -18.84
C GLU A 460 -30.24 -26.57 -18.34
N PRO A 461 -30.36 -26.76 -17.01
CA PRO A 461 -31.28 -27.73 -16.45
C PRO A 461 -32.27 -27.13 -15.42
N PRO A 462 -33.35 -27.87 -15.09
CA PRO A 462 -34.64 -27.29 -14.72
C PRO A 462 -34.88 -27.14 -13.21
N ALA A 463 -35.95 -26.40 -12.94
CA ALA A 463 -36.53 -26.08 -11.63
C ALA A 463 -37.11 -27.30 -10.90
N ASP A 464 -37.00 -27.29 -9.57
CA ASP A 464 -38.01 -27.91 -8.71
C ASP A 464 -38.14 -27.18 -7.36
N ARG A 465 -39.41 -27.07 -6.94
CA ARG A 465 -39.93 -26.42 -5.72
C ARG A 465 -39.72 -27.33 -4.51
N LEU A 466 -39.57 -26.74 -3.31
CA LEU A 466 -40.22 -27.21 -2.06
C LEU A 466 -39.91 -26.30 -0.84
N GLY A 467 -40.97 -25.72 -0.27
CA GLY A 467 -41.27 -25.69 1.17
C GLY A 467 -40.43 -24.85 2.15
N CYS A 468 -40.99 -23.72 2.60
CA CYS A 468 -40.70 -23.12 3.92
C CYS A 468 -41.24 -23.99 5.07
N PRO A 469 -40.71 -23.80 6.28
CA PRO A 469 -41.59 -23.27 7.33
C PRO A 469 -40.97 -22.14 8.17
N GLU A 470 -41.87 -21.24 8.56
CA GLU A 470 -41.71 -20.13 9.51
C GLU A 470 -41.29 -20.62 10.90
N THR A 471 -40.44 -19.85 11.61
CA THR A 471 -40.54 -19.70 13.07
C THR A 471 -40.17 -18.29 13.51
N SER A 472 -41.00 -17.77 14.40
CA SER A 472 -40.98 -16.46 15.03
C SER A 472 -40.04 -16.39 16.24
N ALA A 473 -39.35 -15.27 16.44
CA ALA A 473 -38.96 -14.82 17.78
C ALA A 473 -38.78 -13.29 17.83
N LYS A 474 -39.63 -12.63 18.63
CA LYS A 474 -39.56 -11.23 19.05
C LYS A 474 -38.61 -11.06 20.25
N SER A 475 -37.94 -9.91 20.37
CA SER A 475 -37.83 -9.03 21.58
C SER A 475 -36.60 -8.08 21.49
N PRO A 476 -36.46 -7.04 22.34
CA PRO A 476 -37.16 -5.77 22.28
C PRO A 476 -36.21 -4.54 22.21
N ALA A 477 -36.76 -3.39 21.82
CA ALA A 477 -36.09 -2.09 21.89
C ALA A 477 -36.13 -1.49 23.31
N VAL A 478 -35.11 -0.70 23.66
CA VAL A 478 -35.08 0.20 24.82
C VAL A 478 -34.67 1.61 24.33
N PRO A 479 -35.37 2.70 24.69
CA PRO A 479 -35.16 4.03 24.13
C PRO A 479 -34.27 4.90 25.04
N LEU A 480 -33.54 5.85 24.45
CA LEU A 480 -33.02 7.02 25.17
C LEU A 480 -33.30 8.28 24.36
N ALA A 481 -34.04 9.18 24.99
CA ALA A 481 -34.35 10.53 24.54
C ALA A 481 -33.27 11.53 25.00
N GLY A 482 -33.07 12.57 24.20
CA GLY A 482 -32.29 13.76 24.55
C GLY A 482 -32.36 14.78 23.43
N GLU A 483 -33.29 15.73 23.53
CA GLU A 483 -33.46 16.84 22.59
C GLU A 483 -32.36 17.90 22.78
N GLY A 484 -31.75 18.32 21.68
CA GLY A 484 -30.86 19.48 21.58
C GLY A 484 -30.92 20.03 20.15
N SER A 485 -31.52 21.21 20.01
CA SER A 485 -31.86 21.85 18.73
C SER A 485 -30.64 22.36 17.97
N GLY A 486 -30.28 21.64 16.91
CA GLY A 486 -29.54 22.11 15.74
C GLY A 486 -29.91 21.16 14.60
N LYS A 487 -30.38 21.67 13.46
CA LYS A 487 -30.81 20.83 12.33
C LYS A 487 -29.61 20.04 11.77
N SER A 488 -29.30 18.91 12.40
CA SER A 488 -28.41 17.88 11.88
C SER A 488 -29.07 17.29 10.65
N ARG A 489 -28.41 17.35 9.49
CA ARG A 489 -28.76 16.52 8.34
C ARG A 489 -28.50 15.07 8.75
N CYS A 490 -29.47 14.45 9.42
CA CYS A 490 -29.51 13.02 9.65
C CYS A 490 -29.98 12.37 8.34
N ALA A 491 -29.11 12.38 7.33
CA ALA A 491 -29.32 11.60 6.12
C ALA A 491 -28.70 10.22 6.37
N THR A 492 -29.53 9.19 6.45
CA THR A 492 -29.08 7.80 6.46
C THR A 492 -28.37 7.50 5.14
N CYS A 493 -27.16 6.92 5.19
CA CYS A 493 -26.43 6.46 4.02
C CYS A 493 -27.33 5.56 3.16
N THR A 494 -27.53 5.93 1.89
CA THR A 494 -28.24 5.10 0.91
C THR A 494 -27.31 3.99 0.43
N VAL A 495 -27.80 2.76 0.34
CA VAL A 495 -26.96 1.60 0.00
C VAL A 495 -27.50 0.92 -1.25
N SER A 496 -26.61 0.66 -2.20
CA SER A 496 -26.91 -0.05 -3.45
C SER A 496 -25.82 -1.09 -3.75
N VAL A 497 -26.17 -2.12 -4.50
CA VAL A 497 -25.26 -3.21 -4.87
C VAL A 497 -25.10 -3.27 -6.38
N MET A 498 -23.86 -3.30 -6.84
CA MET A 498 -23.54 -3.50 -8.25
C MET A 498 -22.26 -4.32 -8.37
N LEU A 499 -22.39 -5.61 -8.69
CA LEU A 499 -21.25 -6.55 -8.66
C LEU A 499 -20.17 -6.21 -9.68
N ASP A 500 -20.56 -5.74 -10.88
CA ASP A 500 -19.62 -5.28 -11.88
C ASP A 500 -19.01 -3.92 -11.46
N ARG A 501 -17.72 -3.93 -11.14
CA ARG A 501 -17.02 -2.75 -10.64
C ARG A 501 -16.93 -1.63 -11.68
N ARG A 502 -16.80 -1.96 -12.96
CA ARG A 502 -16.78 -0.97 -14.05
C ARG A 502 -18.12 -0.24 -14.14
N ALA A 503 -19.21 -0.99 -14.10
CA ALA A 503 -20.56 -0.44 -14.09
C ALA A 503 -20.80 0.40 -12.83
N ALA A 504 -20.33 -0.06 -11.66
CA ALA A 504 -20.47 0.66 -10.39
C ALA A 504 -19.79 2.04 -10.44
N ILE A 505 -18.55 2.09 -10.95
CA ILE A 505 -17.79 3.34 -11.14
C ILE A 505 -18.50 4.26 -12.13
N GLY A 506 -18.90 3.73 -13.29
CA GLY A 506 -19.60 4.49 -14.31
C GLY A 506 -20.91 5.08 -13.78
N ALA A 507 -21.72 4.28 -13.09
CA ALA A 507 -22.97 4.73 -12.49
C ALA A 507 -22.75 5.80 -11.41
N ALA A 508 -21.74 5.65 -10.55
CA ALA A 508 -21.42 6.64 -9.52
C ALA A 508 -21.06 8.01 -10.13
N ILE A 509 -20.18 8.03 -11.13
CA ILE A 509 -19.67 9.27 -11.74
C ILE A 509 -20.72 9.93 -12.65
N LEU A 510 -21.46 9.14 -13.44
CA LEU A 510 -22.47 9.68 -14.36
C LEU A 510 -23.69 10.25 -13.62
N ASN A 511 -24.05 9.70 -12.46
CA ASN A 511 -25.19 10.17 -11.66
C ASN A 511 -24.82 11.19 -10.57
N ALA A 512 -23.54 11.52 -10.42
CA ALA A 512 -23.08 12.52 -9.48
C ALA A 512 -23.36 13.94 -9.98
N ALA A 513 -23.69 14.85 -9.06
CA ALA A 513 -23.75 16.29 -9.31
C ALA A 513 -22.33 16.89 -9.28
N PRO A 514 -22.08 18.06 -9.91
CA PRO A 514 -20.77 18.70 -9.89
C PRO A 514 -20.20 18.95 -8.48
N GLU A 515 -21.08 19.22 -7.51
CA GLU A 515 -20.75 19.43 -6.10
C GLU A 515 -20.49 18.15 -5.28
N ASP A 516 -20.72 16.97 -5.88
CA ASP A 516 -20.50 15.68 -5.22
C ASP A 516 -19.01 15.28 -5.25
N ILE A 517 -18.61 14.48 -4.26
CA ILE A 517 -17.33 13.77 -4.25
C ILE A 517 -17.60 12.28 -4.40
N VAL A 518 -16.99 11.66 -5.41
CA VAL A 518 -17.01 10.20 -5.64
C VAL A 518 -15.66 9.63 -5.22
N VAL A 519 -15.65 8.74 -4.23
CA VAL A 519 -14.46 7.98 -3.83
C VAL A 519 -14.56 6.53 -4.29
N LEU A 520 -13.53 6.08 -5.01
CA LEU A 520 -13.32 4.72 -5.45
C LEU A 520 -12.28 4.07 -4.53
N ALA A 521 -12.73 3.26 -3.60
CA ALA A 521 -11.89 2.68 -2.55
C ALA A 521 -11.63 1.18 -2.75
N GLY A 522 -10.48 0.72 -2.26
CA GLY A 522 -10.10 -0.70 -2.18
C GLY A 522 -8.91 -1.04 -3.06
N LYS A 523 -9.00 -0.78 -4.38
CA LYS A 523 -7.99 -1.20 -5.36
C LYS A 523 -6.84 -0.22 -5.53
N GLY A 524 -7.08 1.08 -5.35
CA GLY A 524 -6.06 2.12 -5.48
C GLY A 524 -5.31 2.08 -6.82
N HIS A 525 -4.07 1.60 -6.78
CA HIS A 525 -3.16 1.54 -7.93
C HIS A 525 -3.23 0.21 -8.71
N GLU A 526 -3.96 -0.79 -8.21
CA GLU A 526 -4.07 -2.09 -8.88
C GLU A 526 -4.68 -1.94 -10.27
N ASP A 527 -4.06 -2.61 -11.24
CA ASP A 527 -4.41 -2.60 -12.67
C ASP A 527 -5.04 -3.93 -13.14
N TYR A 528 -5.46 -4.76 -12.19
CA TYR A 528 -6.15 -6.02 -12.46
C TYR A 528 -7.29 -6.30 -11.48
N GLN A 529 -8.19 -7.21 -11.87
CA GLN A 529 -9.17 -7.87 -11.01
C GLN A 529 -8.91 -9.38 -11.00
N GLU A 530 -8.69 -9.97 -9.83
CA GLU A 530 -8.40 -11.41 -9.70
C GLU A 530 -9.69 -12.23 -9.50
N ILE A 531 -9.98 -13.12 -10.45
CA ILE A 531 -11.15 -13.99 -10.46
C ILE A 531 -10.68 -15.42 -10.76
N HIS A 532 -10.93 -16.35 -9.85
CA HIS A 532 -10.52 -17.76 -9.94
C HIS A 532 -9.04 -17.96 -10.32
N GLY A 533 -8.15 -17.15 -9.74
CA GLY A 533 -6.71 -17.19 -10.00
C GLY A 533 -6.25 -16.50 -11.30
N VAL A 534 -7.17 -15.95 -12.09
CA VAL A 534 -6.87 -15.20 -13.32
C VAL A 534 -6.92 -13.69 -13.04
N LYS A 535 -5.87 -12.97 -13.44
CA LYS A 535 -5.80 -11.50 -13.35
C LYS A 535 -6.34 -10.87 -14.63
N HIS A 536 -7.55 -10.32 -14.58
CA HIS A 536 -8.18 -9.61 -15.69
C HIS A 536 -7.77 -8.13 -15.68
N PRO A 537 -7.42 -7.51 -16.82
CA PRO A 537 -7.08 -6.09 -16.87
C PRO A 537 -8.22 -5.19 -16.36
N PHE A 538 -7.94 -4.35 -15.35
CA PHE A 538 -8.93 -3.47 -14.73
C PHE A 538 -8.26 -2.37 -13.89
N SER A 539 -8.58 -1.09 -14.09
CA SER A 539 -8.04 0.00 -13.26
C SER A 539 -9.12 1.01 -12.89
N ASP A 540 -9.32 1.26 -11.59
CA ASP A 540 -10.25 2.29 -11.09
C ASP A 540 -9.97 3.65 -11.72
N LEU A 541 -8.69 4.01 -11.85
CA LEU A 541 -8.26 5.27 -12.45
C LEU A 541 -8.62 5.35 -13.93
N ALA A 542 -8.45 4.26 -14.69
CA ALA A 542 -8.80 4.22 -16.10
C ALA A 542 -10.32 4.31 -16.31
N GLU A 543 -11.11 3.55 -15.55
CA GLU A 543 -12.58 3.58 -15.64
C GLU A 543 -13.14 4.94 -15.21
N ALA A 544 -12.57 5.56 -14.18
CA ALA A 544 -12.96 6.90 -13.74
C ALA A 544 -12.71 7.96 -14.82
N ARG A 545 -11.53 7.92 -15.48
CA ARG A 545 -11.21 8.81 -16.60
C ARG A 545 -12.18 8.64 -17.77
N LEU A 546 -12.50 7.39 -18.12
CA LEU A 546 -13.47 7.09 -19.18
C LEU A 546 -14.86 7.64 -18.84
N ALA A 547 -15.32 7.46 -17.60
CA ALA A 547 -16.63 7.97 -17.16
C ALA A 547 -16.70 9.50 -17.14
N LEU A 548 -15.64 10.18 -16.67
CA LEU A 548 -15.53 11.64 -16.69
C LEU A 548 -15.53 12.18 -18.13
N ALA A 549 -14.74 11.57 -19.03
CA ALA A 549 -14.71 11.97 -20.44
C ALA A 549 -16.08 11.80 -21.13
N ALA A 550 -16.78 10.70 -20.85
CA ALA A 550 -18.13 10.46 -21.36
C ALA A 550 -19.14 11.52 -20.87
N ARG A 551 -19.00 11.98 -19.62
CA ARG A 551 -19.84 13.04 -19.05
C ARG A 551 -19.59 14.39 -19.75
N SER A 552 -18.33 14.81 -19.87
CA SER A 552 -17.97 16.07 -20.54
C SER A 552 -18.48 16.09 -21.98
N ALA A 553 -18.32 14.98 -22.73
CA ALA A 553 -18.83 14.87 -24.10
C ALA A 553 -20.37 15.02 -24.19
N ASN A 554 -21.13 14.48 -23.22
CA ASN A 554 -22.58 14.63 -23.18
C ASN A 554 -23.00 16.09 -22.85
N GLN A 555 -22.27 16.79 -22.00
CA GLN A 555 -22.51 18.20 -21.69
C GLN A 555 -22.25 19.10 -22.91
N THR A 556 -21.18 18.85 -23.67
CA THR A 556 -20.90 19.59 -24.92
C THR A 556 -22.01 19.36 -25.96
N ARG A 557 -22.50 18.12 -26.12
CA ARG A 557 -23.61 17.84 -27.04
C ARG A 557 -24.91 18.51 -26.62
N ASN A 558 -25.24 18.50 -25.33
CA ASN A 558 -26.46 19.12 -24.82
C ASN A 558 -26.43 20.66 -24.92
N SER A 559 -25.28 21.29 -24.69
CA SER A 559 -25.11 22.74 -24.88
C SER A 559 -25.20 23.17 -26.35
N HIS A 560 -24.71 22.35 -27.29
CA HIS A 560 -24.84 22.62 -28.73
C HIS A 560 -26.23 22.31 -29.29
N ALA A 561 -27.00 21.42 -28.65
CA ALA A 561 -28.38 21.13 -29.03
C ALA A 561 -29.41 22.11 -28.43
N SER A 562 -28.99 22.92 -27.45
CA SER A 562 -29.82 23.94 -26.78
C SER A 562 -29.49 25.38 -27.19
N ALA A 563 -28.45 25.58 -28.01
CA ALA A 563 -28.13 26.81 -28.73
C ALA A 563 -28.66 26.73 -30.16
#